data_AF-A0A078KRE8-F1
#
_entry.id   AF-A0A078KRE8-F1
#
_cell.length_a   1.000
_cell.length_b   1.000
_cell.length_c   1.000
_cell.angle_alpha   90.00
_cell.angle_beta   90.00
_cell.angle_gamma   90.00
#
_symmetry.space_group_name_H-M   'P 1'
#
loop_
_entity.id
_entity.type
_entity.pdbx_description
1 polymer ?
#
loop_
_entity_poly.entity_id
_entity_poly.type
_entity_poly.pdbx_seq_one_letter_code
_entity_poly.pdbx_strand_id
1 'polypeptide(L)'
;MFESAKKALLENDKEQFKKDLALSSKEKINEADAQGNTLLHLAVQQGSLGCVKYLLAKGADISLQNKEGNSALHIAVQQGYLNIVNEILGISPAAKDRKRKAKWTDKDRSDKLTTLKDSERKALNLLNVANNQGEIPLIIAANLDDDLIYKKLLMLESESGYTKNSLDKALGLRQERIEGLQRKSFWSALLETLCPSASIAELVESFAYTGLLAGASAATALGLNIAFAAISILGFGLIMYANYKKIQFEKNAVRELEDLQVEFAFLQNIRKRITQLSTQPSLTSEEKNELASIQEELTKSLKKPATMQGNEKNSADYVTSQDKMLAALSSAGSFLCAYAGLLGVAGLGLGVTAAIMGTTLTALIVSTGPIGIGVACGVGLILAGALAYYHYENRKQNYKVFGEQRASIYKLQYSIYKEQRDLRHGADRILGRVDELLHQPSQDSKASTSEPVLEVKKTVELVPVSWRTHGHDPDQVCEIELKQLTKDGFMKNAQSSATIVTQPSVTLAVHNGQRIN
;
A
#
# COMPACT_ATOMS: atom_id res chain seq x y z
N MET A 1 -17.81 -40.15 13.09
CA MET A 1 -17.12 -39.02 13.76
C MET A 1 -17.34 -37.76 12.97
N PHE A 2 -16.90 -37.69 11.71
CA PHE A 2 -17.04 -36.51 10.87
C PHE A 2 -18.45 -35.91 10.85
N GLU A 3 -19.50 -36.71 10.60
CA GLU A 3 -20.89 -36.21 10.59
C GLU A 3 -21.37 -35.67 11.95
N SER A 4 -20.93 -36.28 13.06
CA SER A 4 -21.23 -35.80 14.42
C SER A 4 -20.56 -34.46 14.69
N ALA A 5 -19.26 -34.37 14.35
CA ALA A 5 -18.49 -33.13 14.49
C ALA A 5 -19.02 -32.02 13.56
N LYS A 6 -19.40 -32.37 12.32
CA LYS A 6 -20.06 -31.45 11.37
C LYS A 6 -21.36 -30.92 11.96
N LYS A 7 -22.22 -31.80 12.48
CA LYS A 7 -23.47 -31.40 13.13
C LYS A 7 -23.22 -30.48 14.33
N ALA A 8 -22.31 -30.85 15.24
CA ALA A 8 -21.95 -30.03 16.39
C ALA A 8 -21.40 -28.65 15.97
N LEU A 9 -20.66 -28.59 14.86
CA LEU A 9 -20.14 -27.35 14.32
C LEU A 9 -21.25 -26.46 13.72
N LEU A 10 -22.22 -27.04 13.02
CA LEU A 10 -23.38 -26.33 12.47
C LEU A 10 -24.33 -25.85 13.58
N GLU A 11 -24.46 -26.60 14.67
CA GLU A 11 -25.26 -26.25 15.85
C GLU A 11 -24.51 -25.32 16.83
N ASN A 12 -23.26 -24.95 16.51
CA ASN A 12 -22.36 -24.13 17.33
C ASN A 12 -22.09 -24.72 18.73
N ASP A 13 -22.22 -26.04 18.90
CA ASP A 13 -21.86 -26.76 20.12
C ASP A 13 -20.35 -27.05 20.15
N LYS A 14 -19.61 -26.07 20.68
CA LYS A 14 -18.14 -26.11 20.78
C LYS A 14 -17.64 -27.22 21.70
N GLU A 15 -18.41 -27.63 22.70
CA GLU A 15 -17.97 -28.63 23.66
C GLU A 15 -18.14 -30.03 23.09
N GLN A 16 -19.28 -30.30 22.43
CA GLN A 16 -19.45 -31.54 21.70
C GLN A 16 -18.45 -31.68 20.56
N PHE A 17 -18.20 -30.58 19.82
CA PHE A 17 -17.18 -30.56 18.76
C PHE A 17 -15.78 -30.95 19.29
N LYS A 18 -15.35 -30.37 20.42
CA LYS A 18 -14.05 -30.70 21.03
C LYS A 18 -13.98 -32.15 21.50
N LYS A 19 -15.07 -32.68 22.08
CA LYS A 19 -15.16 -34.08 22.55
C LYS A 19 -15.02 -35.06 21.39
N ASP A 20 -15.75 -34.82 20.30
CA ASP A 20 -15.71 -35.67 19.10
C ASP A 20 -14.29 -35.72 18.48
N LEU A 21 -13.58 -34.59 18.51
CA LEU A 21 -12.21 -34.47 18.01
C LEU A 21 -11.12 -34.83 19.04
N ALA A 22 -11.46 -34.99 20.33
CA ALA A 22 -10.49 -35.38 21.34
C ALA A 22 -10.04 -36.84 21.13
N LEU A 23 -10.96 -37.70 20.68
CA LEU A 23 -10.77 -39.13 20.45
C LEU A 23 -10.43 -39.48 18.98
N SER A 24 -10.30 -38.49 18.09
CA SER A 24 -10.04 -38.71 16.65
C SER A 24 -8.55 -38.78 16.32
N SER A 25 -8.15 -39.70 15.44
CA SER A 25 -6.82 -39.70 14.82
C SER A 25 -6.68 -38.58 13.78
N LYS A 26 -5.44 -38.26 13.39
CA LYS A 26 -5.16 -37.21 12.39
C LYS A 26 -5.82 -37.51 11.03
N GLU A 27 -5.89 -38.78 10.60
CA GLU A 27 -6.53 -39.14 9.34
C GLU A 27 -8.01 -38.78 9.34
N LYS A 28 -8.71 -39.03 10.47
CA LYS A 28 -10.14 -38.75 10.60
C LYS A 28 -10.47 -37.25 10.60
N ILE A 29 -9.55 -36.40 11.08
CA ILE A 29 -9.73 -34.93 11.07
C ILE A 29 -9.72 -34.38 9.64
N ASN A 30 -9.01 -35.06 8.74
CA ASN A 30 -8.86 -34.70 7.34
C ASN A 30 -9.90 -35.37 6.43
N GLU A 31 -10.86 -36.11 7.00
CA GLU A 31 -12.04 -36.58 6.26
C GLU A 31 -12.76 -35.37 5.65
N ALA A 32 -13.32 -35.58 4.46
CA ALA A 32 -14.02 -34.56 3.69
C ALA A 32 -15.42 -35.04 3.35
N ASP A 33 -16.37 -34.10 3.24
CA ASP A 33 -17.73 -34.40 2.83
C ASP A 33 -17.85 -34.60 1.31
N ALA A 34 -19.09 -34.80 0.84
CA ALA A 34 -19.38 -34.99 -0.58
C ALA A 34 -18.96 -33.80 -1.46
N GLN A 35 -18.69 -32.62 -0.90
CA GLN A 35 -18.21 -31.43 -1.60
C GLN A 35 -16.69 -31.27 -1.48
N GLY A 36 -16.00 -32.22 -0.83
CA GLY A 36 -14.57 -32.12 -0.55
C GLY A 36 -14.26 -31.18 0.62
N ASN A 37 -15.26 -30.71 1.37
CA ASN A 37 -15.03 -29.84 2.51
C ASN A 37 -14.61 -30.66 3.73
N THR A 38 -13.41 -30.40 4.24
CA THR A 38 -12.97 -30.93 5.54
C THR A 38 -13.62 -30.15 6.70
N LEU A 39 -13.48 -30.65 7.92
CA LEU A 39 -13.94 -29.93 9.13
C LEU A 39 -13.32 -28.52 9.23
N LEU A 40 -12.10 -28.32 8.70
CA LEU A 40 -11.47 -27.00 8.66
C LEU A 40 -12.17 -26.04 7.69
N HIS A 41 -12.57 -26.50 6.51
CA HIS A 41 -13.36 -25.69 5.57
C HIS A 41 -14.68 -25.27 6.20
N LEU A 42 -15.39 -26.21 6.82
CA LEU A 42 -16.68 -25.95 7.47
C LEU A 42 -16.53 -24.99 8.67
N ALA A 43 -15.49 -25.15 9.48
CA ALA A 43 -15.20 -24.25 10.60
C ALA A 43 -14.93 -22.80 10.15
N VAL A 44 -14.22 -22.64 9.03
CA VAL A 44 -13.95 -21.34 8.43
C VAL A 44 -15.22 -20.74 7.85
N GLN A 45 -16.02 -21.53 7.13
CA GLN A 45 -17.30 -21.09 6.55
C GLN A 45 -18.28 -20.58 7.63
N GLN A 46 -18.30 -21.24 8.79
CA GLN A 46 -19.10 -20.82 9.95
C GLN A 46 -18.50 -19.64 10.73
N GLY A 47 -17.30 -19.17 10.39
CA GLY A 47 -16.63 -18.08 11.12
C GLY A 47 -16.18 -18.46 12.54
N SER A 48 -16.12 -19.75 12.87
CA SER A 48 -15.82 -20.22 14.24
C SER A 48 -14.32 -20.27 14.52
N LEU A 49 -13.75 -19.13 14.93
CA LEU A 49 -12.33 -19.02 15.29
C LEU A 49 -11.89 -20.04 16.36
N GLY A 50 -12.78 -20.39 17.30
CA GLY A 50 -12.49 -21.38 18.34
C GLY A 50 -12.30 -22.79 17.78
N CYS A 51 -13.16 -23.21 16.86
CA CYS A 51 -13.06 -24.50 16.19
C CYS A 51 -11.84 -24.55 15.27
N VAL A 52 -11.55 -23.47 14.53
CA VAL A 52 -10.34 -23.35 13.69
C VAL A 52 -9.08 -23.51 14.54
N LYS A 53 -8.95 -22.79 15.66
CA LYS A 53 -7.80 -22.93 16.57
C LYS A 53 -7.61 -24.35 17.08
N TYR A 54 -8.70 -25.03 17.39
CA TYR A 54 -8.66 -26.40 17.89
C TYR A 54 -8.24 -27.41 16.81
N LEU A 55 -8.79 -27.28 15.60
CA LEU A 55 -8.43 -28.09 14.44
C LEU A 55 -6.94 -27.93 14.06
N LEU A 56 -6.46 -26.69 13.99
CA LEU A 56 -5.03 -26.40 13.73
C LEU A 56 -4.13 -27.00 14.81
N ALA A 57 -4.53 -26.88 16.09
CA ALA A 57 -3.80 -27.48 17.21
C ALA A 57 -3.76 -29.02 17.19
N LYS A 58 -4.74 -29.67 16.53
CA LYS A 58 -4.78 -31.13 16.34
C LYS A 58 -4.06 -31.59 15.07
N GLY A 59 -3.55 -30.65 14.26
CA GLY A 59 -2.82 -30.95 13.03
C GLY A 59 -3.72 -31.21 11.82
N ALA A 60 -4.89 -30.55 11.76
CA ALA A 60 -5.72 -30.52 10.56
C ALA A 60 -4.89 -30.00 9.36
N ASP A 61 -5.01 -30.65 8.21
CA ASP A 61 -4.23 -30.28 7.04
C ASP A 61 -4.86 -29.10 6.31
N ILE A 62 -4.12 -27.99 6.24
CA ILE A 62 -4.57 -26.73 5.62
C ILE A 62 -4.46 -26.80 4.10
N SER A 63 -3.60 -27.67 3.55
CA SER A 63 -3.37 -27.77 2.10
C SER A 63 -4.46 -28.50 1.34
N LEU A 64 -5.42 -29.11 2.03
CA LEU A 64 -6.54 -29.78 1.38
C LEU A 64 -7.42 -28.74 0.70
N GLN A 65 -7.81 -29.03 -0.54
CA GLN A 65 -8.71 -28.22 -1.35
C GLN A 65 -10.04 -28.96 -1.51
N ASN A 66 -11.14 -28.21 -1.47
CA ASN A 66 -12.46 -28.74 -1.77
C ASN A 66 -12.65 -28.95 -3.28
N LYS A 67 -13.84 -29.38 -3.71
CA LYS A 67 -14.14 -29.61 -5.14
C LYS A 67 -14.01 -28.37 -6.04
N GLU A 68 -14.04 -27.17 -5.46
CA GLU A 68 -13.84 -25.90 -6.17
C GLU A 68 -12.36 -25.48 -6.20
N GLY A 69 -11.45 -26.29 -5.66
CA GLY A 69 -10.04 -25.94 -5.51
C GLY A 69 -9.79 -24.95 -4.36
N ASN A 70 -10.81 -24.61 -3.57
CA ASN A 70 -10.67 -23.68 -2.47
C ASN A 70 -10.09 -24.40 -1.26
N SER A 71 -8.95 -23.91 -0.76
CA SER A 71 -8.45 -24.30 0.56
C SER A 71 -9.16 -23.52 1.67
N ALA A 72 -8.98 -23.93 2.93
CA ALA A 72 -9.49 -23.19 4.07
C ALA A 72 -9.07 -21.70 4.09
N LEU A 73 -7.88 -21.36 3.54
CA LEU A 73 -7.42 -19.98 3.42
C LEU A 73 -8.22 -19.19 2.37
N HIS A 74 -8.53 -19.80 1.22
CA HIS A 74 -9.34 -19.16 0.18
C HIS A 74 -10.72 -18.77 0.73
N ILE A 75 -11.39 -19.70 1.43
CA ILE A 75 -12.69 -19.45 2.05
C ILE A 75 -12.58 -18.35 3.11
N ALA A 76 -11.55 -18.37 3.96
CA ALA A 76 -11.37 -17.37 5.02
C ALA A 76 -11.22 -15.95 4.45
N VAL A 77 -10.48 -15.82 3.34
CA VAL A 77 -10.33 -14.56 2.62
C VAL A 77 -11.64 -14.16 1.96
N GLN A 78 -12.28 -15.06 1.21
CA GLN A 78 -13.55 -14.79 0.52
C GLN A 78 -14.65 -14.31 1.47
N GLN A 79 -14.69 -14.84 2.70
CA GLN A 79 -15.66 -14.45 3.73
C GLN A 79 -15.26 -13.17 4.50
N GLY A 80 -14.09 -12.59 4.25
CA GLY A 80 -13.62 -11.39 4.95
C GLY A 80 -13.20 -11.62 6.41
N TYR A 81 -12.94 -12.87 6.82
CA TYR A 81 -12.65 -13.19 8.22
C TYR A 81 -11.19 -12.96 8.59
N LEU A 82 -10.79 -11.69 8.75
CA LEU A 82 -9.43 -11.27 9.13
C LEU A 82 -8.86 -12.06 10.32
N ASN A 83 -9.67 -12.30 11.36
CA ASN A 83 -9.25 -12.98 12.58
C ASN A 83 -8.85 -14.44 12.32
N ILE A 84 -9.55 -15.08 11.39
CA ILE A 84 -9.31 -16.47 10.98
C ILE A 84 -8.10 -16.54 10.04
N VAL A 85 -8.02 -15.62 9.06
CA VAL A 85 -6.85 -15.48 8.17
C VAL A 85 -5.56 -15.31 9.00
N ASN A 86 -5.59 -14.45 10.02
CA ASN A 86 -4.46 -14.23 10.92
C ASN A 86 -4.05 -15.46 11.72
N GLU A 87 -5.01 -16.32 12.08
CA GLU A 87 -4.74 -17.52 12.84
C GLU A 87 -4.18 -18.63 11.95
N ILE A 88 -4.74 -18.81 10.75
CA ILE A 88 -4.27 -19.77 9.73
C ILE A 88 -2.83 -19.46 9.33
N LEU A 89 -2.51 -18.17 9.13
CA LEU A 89 -1.18 -17.71 8.75
C LEU A 89 -0.21 -17.58 9.93
N GLY A 90 -0.64 -17.87 11.17
CA GLY A 90 0.24 -17.80 12.35
C GLY A 90 0.67 -16.38 12.79
N ILE A 91 -0.02 -15.34 12.32
CA ILE A 91 0.35 -13.93 12.58
C ILE A 91 -0.47 -13.33 13.74
N SER A 92 -1.47 -14.06 14.25
CA SER A 92 -2.28 -13.60 15.37
C SER A 92 -1.41 -13.29 16.61
N PRO A 93 -1.79 -12.33 17.48
CA PRO A 93 -1.03 -12.04 18.70
C PRO A 93 -0.80 -13.31 19.56
N ALA A 94 -1.83 -14.16 19.63
CA ALA A 94 -1.76 -15.46 20.30
C ALA A 94 -0.74 -16.40 19.63
N ALA A 95 -0.60 -16.38 18.30
CA ALA A 95 0.39 -17.15 17.56
C ALA A 95 1.82 -16.59 17.72
N LYS A 96 1.99 -15.26 17.77
CA LYS A 96 3.29 -14.61 18.05
C LYS A 96 3.84 -15.00 19.44
N ASP A 97 2.95 -15.12 20.43
CA ASP A 97 3.32 -15.60 21.76
C ASP A 97 3.77 -17.06 21.79
N ARG A 98 3.36 -17.89 20.82
CA ARG A 98 3.86 -19.26 20.68
C ARG A 98 5.36 -19.30 20.41
N LYS A 99 5.87 -18.36 19.60
CA LYS A 99 7.31 -18.21 19.30
C LYS A 99 8.10 -17.82 20.56
N ARG A 100 7.57 -16.93 21.40
CA ARG A 100 8.21 -16.51 22.68
C ARG A 100 8.19 -17.60 23.76
N LYS A 101 7.15 -18.42 23.82
CA LYS A 101 6.98 -19.47 24.84
C LYS A 101 7.71 -20.78 24.51
N ALA A 102 8.52 -20.82 23.44
CA ALA A 102 9.29 -21.98 23.01
C ALA A 102 10.33 -22.49 24.04
N LYS A 103 10.66 -21.68 25.05
CA LYS A 103 11.62 -22.03 26.11
C LYS A 103 11.05 -22.94 27.21
N TRP A 104 9.75 -23.26 27.17
CA TRP A 104 9.07 -24.01 28.23
C TRP A 104 8.98 -25.49 27.83
N THR A 105 9.69 -26.34 28.56
CA THR A 105 9.91 -27.76 28.32
C THR A 105 8.76 -28.61 28.86
N ASP A 106 7.65 -28.66 28.13
CA ASP A 106 6.63 -29.69 28.32
C ASP A 106 6.39 -30.40 26.98
N LYS A 107 6.38 -31.75 26.99
CA LYS A 107 6.44 -32.59 25.77
C LYS A 107 5.18 -32.44 24.91
N ASP A 108 4.01 -32.36 25.53
CA ASP A 108 2.74 -32.13 24.85
C ASP A 108 2.67 -30.73 24.19
N ARG A 109 3.45 -29.77 24.72
CA ARG A 109 3.51 -28.41 24.20
C ARG A 109 4.47 -28.28 23.02
N SER A 110 5.58 -29.02 23.02
CA SER A 110 6.52 -29.03 21.89
C SER A 110 5.88 -29.64 20.64
N ASP A 111 5.15 -30.74 20.78
CA ASP A 111 4.52 -31.44 19.64
C ASP A 111 3.36 -30.61 19.05
N LYS A 112 2.63 -29.91 19.92
CA LYS A 112 1.63 -28.93 19.49
C LYS A 112 2.27 -27.72 18.78
N LEU A 113 3.45 -27.29 19.20
CA LEU A 113 4.14 -26.17 18.58
C LEU A 113 4.72 -26.54 17.21
N THR A 114 5.29 -27.73 17.06
CA THR A 114 5.84 -28.23 15.79
C THR A 114 4.72 -28.39 14.76
N THR A 115 3.62 -29.05 15.12
CA THR A 115 2.44 -29.18 14.25
C THR A 115 1.87 -27.82 13.81
N LEU A 116 1.81 -26.85 14.72
CA LEU A 116 1.35 -25.51 14.38
C LEU A 116 2.33 -24.77 13.44
N LYS A 117 3.65 -24.92 13.63
CA LYS A 117 4.65 -24.35 12.70
C LYS A 117 4.59 -24.99 11.32
N ASP A 118 4.39 -26.29 11.25
CA ASP A 118 4.22 -27.00 9.98
C ASP A 118 2.96 -26.53 9.27
N SER A 119 1.89 -26.29 10.02
CA SER A 119 0.65 -25.72 9.49
C SER A 119 0.84 -24.28 9.00
N GLU A 120 1.59 -23.43 9.72
CA GLU A 120 1.94 -22.05 9.32
C GLU A 120 2.75 -22.05 8.01
N ARG A 121 3.78 -22.90 7.91
CA ARG A 121 4.57 -23.10 6.70
C ARG A 121 3.70 -23.53 5.52
N LYS A 122 2.84 -24.53 5.70
CA LYS A 122 1.90 -24.97 4.66
C LYS A 122 0.97 -23.84 4.24
N ALA A 123 0.45 -23.06 5.18
CA ALA A 123 -0.43 -21.92 4.89
C ALA A 123 0.27 -20.83 4.07
N LEU A 124 1.55 -20.56 4.33
CA LEU A 124 2.34 -19.61 3.53
C LEU A 124 2.58 -20.09 2.09
N ASN A 125 2.74 -21.40 1.87
CA ASN A 125 2.83 -21.95 0.52
C ASN A 125 1.50 -21.85 -0.24
N LEU A 126 0.37 -21.96 0.45
CA LEU A 126 -0.96 -21.78 -0.16
C LEU A 126 -1.24 -20.36 -0.62
N LEU A 127 -0.43 -19.37 -0.22
CA LEU A 127 -0.56 -18.00 -0.70
C LEU A 127 -0.32 -17.86 -2.21
N ASN A 128 0.30 -18.84 -2.86
CA ASN A 128 0.56 -18.86 -4.30
C ASN A 128 -0.20 -19.96 -5.05
N VAL A 129 -0.96 -20.79 -4.33
CA VAL A 129 -1.76 -21.86 -4.94
C VAL A 129 -3.09 -21.29 -5.38
N ALA A 130 -3.46 -21.49 -6.64
CA ALA A 130 -4.74 -21.07 -7.19
C ALA A 130 -5.84 -22.10 -6.93
N ASN A 131 -7.08 -21.62 -6.81
CA ASN A 131 -8.27 -22.46 -6.88
C ASN A 131 -8.60 -22.86 -8.33
N ASN A 132 -9.72 -23.57 -8.55
CA ASN A 132 -10.11 -24.00 -9.90
C ASN A 132 -10.45 -22.85 -10.86
N GLN A 133 -10.65 -21.63 -10.34
CA GLN A 133 -10.88 -20.43 -11.13
C GLN A 133 -9.56 -19.71 -11.49
N GLY A 134 -8.41 -20.24 -11.07
CA GLY A 134 -7.12 -19.59 -11.24
C GLY A 134 -6.92 -18.40 -10.29
N GLU A 135 -7.68 -18.33 -9.20
CA GLU A 135 -7.60 -17.27 -8.21
C GLU A 135 -6.77 -17.71 -7.00
N ILE A 136 -5.76 -16.91 -6.71
CA ILE A 136 -4.90 -17.03 -5.53
C ILE A 136 -5.54 -16.21 -4.39
N PRO A 137 -5.28 -16.50 -3.10
CA PRO A 137 -5.88 -15.73 -1.99
C PRO A 137 -5.68 -14.21 -2.09
N LEU A 138 -4.56 -13.73 -2.65
CA LEU A 138 -4.34 -12.29 -2.89
C LEU A 138 -5.32 -11.70 -3.90
N ILE A 139 -5.64 -12.43 -4.97
CA ILE A 139 -6.59 -12.01 -6.01
C ILE A 139 -8.01 -11.95 -5.42
N ILE A 140 -8.39 -12.95 -4.63
CA ILE A 140 -9.68 -12.95 -3.91
C ILE A 140 -9.75 -11.74 -2.98
N ALA A 141 -8.68 -11.45 -2.24
CA ALA A 141 -8.63 -10.28 -1.35
C ALA A 141 -8.74 -8.95 -2.11
N ALA A 142 -8.17 -8.85 -3.32
CA ALA A 142 -8.33 -7.69 -4.19
C ALA A 142 -9.80 -7.44 -4.60
N ASN A 143 -10.63 -8.50 -4.60
CA ASN A 143 -12.06 -8.43 -4.85
C ASN A 143 -12.92 -8.16 -3.58
N LEU A 144 -12.33 -8.02 -2.39
CA LEU A 144 -13.08 -7.72 -1.16
C LEU A 144 -13.23 -6.23 -0.91
N ASP A 145 -14.34 -5.81 -0.32
CA ASP A 145 -14.55 -4.40 0.07
C ASP A 145 -13.62 -3.93 1.19
N ASP A 146 -13.15 -4.85 2.03
CA ASP A 146 -12.18 -4.54 3.09
C ASP A 146 -10.73 -4.69 2.61
N ASP A 147 -10.02 -3.57 2.54
CA ASP A 147 -8.60 -3.49 2.20
C ASP A 147 -7.68 -4.17 3.20
N LEU A 148 -8.13 -4.40 4.43
CA LEU A 148 -7.24 -4.80 5.51
C LEU A 148 -6.64 -6.19 5.27
N ILE A 149 -7.41 -7.10 4.70
CA ILE A 149 -6.93 -8.43 4.30
C ILE A 149 -5.96 -8.31 3.14
N TYR A 150 -6.30 -7.55 2.10
CA TYR A 150 -5.45 -7.33 0.93
C TYR A 150 -4.08 -6.76 1.33
N LYS A 151 -4.06 -5.63 2.06
CA LYS A 151 -2.83 -4.98 2.53
C LYS A 151 -1.99 -5.92 3.38
N LYS A 152 -2.64 -6.78 4.18
CA LYS A 152 -1.95 -7.74 5.01
C LYS A 152 -1.35 -8.89 4.22
N LEU A 153 -2.07 -9.45 3.25
CA LEU A 153 -1.53 -10.48 2.36
C LEU A 153 -0.39 -9.92 1.51
N LEU A 154 -0.51 -8.69 1.01
CA LEU A 154 0.54 -8.03 0.24
C LEU A 154 1.83 -7.80 1.05
N MET A 155 1.70 -7.43 2.33
CA MET A 155 2.84 -7.25 3.24
C MET A 155 3.42 -8.57 3.79
N LEU A 156 2.76 -9.70 3.54
CA LEU A 156 3.28 -10.98 4.00
C LEU A 156 4.32 -11.50 3.03
N GLU A 157 5.49 -11.79 3.58
CA GLU A 157 6.51 -12.48 2.83
C GLU A 157 6.13 -13.97 2.70
N SER A 158 5.47 -14.37 1.62
CA SER A 158 5.24 -15.78 1.31
C SER A 158 6.57 -16.54 1.18
N GLU A 159 6.58 -17.86 1.36
CA GLU A 159 7.83 -18.66 1.28
C GLU A 159 8.45 -18.62 -0.12
N SER A 160 7.62 -18.55 -1.17
CA SER A 160 8.03 -18.51 -2.57
C SER A 160 8.00 -17.12 -3.21
N GLY A 161 7.39 -16.13 -2.57
CA GLY A 161 7.13 -14.80 -3.13
C GLY A 161 5.98 -14.80 -4.14
N TYR A 162 5.23 -13.70 -4.26
CA TYR A 162 4.20 -13.55 -5.29
C TYR A 162 4.83 -13.37 -6.68
N THR A 163 4.21 -13.93 -7.72
CA THR A 163 4.65 -13.72 -9.11
C THR A 163 4.22 -12.35 -9.62
N LYS A 164 5.00 -11.73 -10.52
CA LYS A 164 4.67 -10.42 -11.11
C LYS A 164 3.26 -10.37 -11.71
N ASN A 165 2.90 -11.40 -12.49
CA ASN A 165 1.58 -11.50 -13.11
C ASN A 165 0.44 -11.55 -12.07
N SER A 166 0.63 -12.28 -10.95
CA SER A 166 -0.38 -12.35 -9.89
C SER A 166 -0.57 -11.00 -9.18
N LEU A 167 0.53 -10.26 -8.99
CA LEU A 167 0.54 -8.93 -8.40
C LEU A 167 -0.13 -7.91 -9.33
N ASP A 168 0.22 -7.91 -10.61
CA ASP A 168 -0.35 -7.02 -11.62
C ASP A 168 -1.86 -7.28 -11.81
N LYS A 169 -2.29 -8.55 -11.81
CA LYS A 169 -3.71 -8.91 -11.86
C LYS A 169 -4.46 -8.41 -10.63
N ALA A 170 -3.89 -8.58 -9.44
CA ALA A 170 -4.50 -8.09 -8.20
C ALA A 170 -4.57 -6.55 -8.16
N LEU A 171 -3.53 -5.87 -8.66
CA LEU A 171 -3.50 -4.41 -8.79
C LEU A 171 -4.56 -3.91 -9.77
N GLY A 172 -4.69 -4.54 -10.95
CA GLY A 172 -5.70 -4.18 -11.94
C GLY A 172 -7.13 -4.24 -11.38
N LEU A 173 -7.45 -5.29 -10.62
CA LEU A 173 -8.75 -5.44 -9.95
C LEU A 173 -9.02 -4.34 -8.90
N ARG A 174 -7.98 -3.94 -8.15
CA ARG A 174 -8.07 -2.83 -7.18
C ARG A 174 -8.28 -1.50 -7.87
N GLN A 175 -7.50 -1.22 -8.91
CA GLN A 175 -7.62 0.00 -9.69
C GLN A 175 -9.00 0.12 -10.34
N GLU A 176 -9.50 -0.95 -10.97
CA GLU A 176 -10.84 -0.96 -11.59
C GLU A 176 -11.94 -0.64 -10.56
N ARG A 177 -11.82 -1.16 -9.34
CA ARG A 177 -12.73 -0.84 -8.23
C ARG A 177 -12.65 0.62 -7.82
N ILE A 178 -11.45 1.18 -7.68
CA ILE A 178 -11.28 2.62 -7.38
C ILE A 178 -11.97 3.46 -8.45
N GLU A 179 -11.86 3.05 -9.71
CA GLU A 179 -12.55 3.72 -10.82
C GLU A 179 -14.07 3.54 -10.78
N GLY A 180 -14.56 2.35 -10.41
CA GLY A 180 -15.98 2.03 -10.29
C GLY A 180 -16.69 2.78 -9.15
N LEU A 181 -16.06 2.84 -7.97
CA LEU A 181 -16.60 3.54 -6.79
C LEU A 181 -16.69 5.07 -7.01
N GLN A 182 -15.80 5.64 -7.82
CA GLN A 182 -15.66 7.09 -7.98
C GLN A 182 -15.98 7.64 -9.39
N ARG A 183 -16.59 6.84 -10.28
CA ARG A 183 -17.09 7.30 -11.61
C ARG A 183 -18.09 8.48 -11.50
N LYS A 184 -18.53 8.79 -10.29
CA LYS A 184 -19.28 9.97 -9.90
C LYS A 184 -18.43 11.22 -9.58
N SER A 185 -17.12 11.31 -9.89
CA SER A 185 -16.25 12.45 -9.48
C SER A 185 -16.88 13.86 -9.58
N PHE A 186 -17.61 14.15 -10.67
CA PHE A 186 -18.37 15.41 -10.79
C PHE A 186 -19.58 15.45 -9.84
N TRP A 187 -20.40 14.40 -9.80
CA TRP A 187 -21.56 14.28 -8.92
C TRP A 187 -21.20 14.14 -7.44
N SER A 188 -20.03 13.60 -7.10
CA SER A 188 -19.50 13.53 -5.75
C SER A 188 -18.92 14.87 -5.36
N ALA A 189 -18.21 15.58 -6.25
CA ALA A 189 -17.83 16.96 -6.01
C ALA A 189 -19.09 17.82 -5.80
N LEU A 190 -20.12 17.64 -6.64
CA LEU A 190 -21.41 18.29 -6.52
C LEU A 190 -22.06 17.94 -5.17
N LEU A 191 -22.20 16.67 -4.82
CA LEU A 191 -22.78 16.26 -3.54
C LEU A 191 -21.95 16.74 -2.34
N GLU A 192 -20.62 16.75 -2.41
CA GLU A 192 -19.75 17.29 -1.36
C GLU A 192 -19.88 18.82 -1.27
N THR A 193 -20.19 19.52 -2.37
CA THR A 193 -20.53 20.96 -2.33
C THR A 193 -21.95 21.25 -1.83
N LEU A 194 -22.91 20.34 -2.05
CA LEU A 194 -24.30 20.54 -1.66
C LEU A 194 -24.61 20.00 -0.25
N CYS A 195 -23.89 18.96 0.19
CA CYS A 195 -24.01 18.30 1.49
C CYS A 195 -22.61 17.95 2.04
N PRO A 196 -21.91 18.90 2.67
CA PRO A 196 -20.68 18.60 3.40
C PRO A 196 -21.02 17.66 4.56
N SER A 197 -20.34 16.52 4.65
CA SER A 197 -20.71 15.47 5.60
C SER A 197 -20.58 15.92 7.06
N ALA A 198 -21.73 16.04 7.72
CA ALA A 198 -21.99 15.93 9.16
C ALA A 198 -21.22 16.85 10.11
N SER A 199 -21.84 17.96 10.49
CA SER A 199 -21.94 18.48 11.87
C SER A 199 -22.73 19.81 11.87
N ILE A 200 -23.07 20.32 13.06
CA ILE A 200 -23.91 21.51 13.39
C ILE A 200 -23.59 22.80 12.59
N ALA A 201 -22.51 22.83 11.80
CA ALA A 201 -22.25 23.81 10.73
C ALA A 201 -23.29 23.82 9.59
N GLU A 202 -24.15 22.80 9.50
CA GLU A 202 -25.26 22.72 8.53
C GLU A 202 -26.24 23.90 8.58
N LEU A 203 -26.31 24.65 9.70
CA LEU A 203 -27.11 25.87 9.77
C LEU A 203 -26.45 27.10 9.11
N VAL A 204 -25.16 27.02 8.80
CA VAL A 204 -24.34 28.09 8.21
C VAL A 204 -24.02 27.80 6.75
N GLU A 205 -23.83 26.54 6.37
CA GLU A 205 -23.75 26.15 4.95
C GLU A 205 -25.13 26.24 4.26
N SER A 206 -26.22 26.06 5.01
CA SER A 206 -27.55 26.44 4.55
C SER A 206 -27.63 27.92 4.20
N PHE A 207 -26.80 28.82 4.76
CA PHE A 207 -26.84 30.24 4.38
C PHE A 207 -26.29 30.50 2.97
N ALA A 208 -25.27 29.77 2.52
CA ALA A 208 -24.83 29.84 1.12
C ALA A 208 -25.91 29.32 0.16
N TYR A 209 -26.67 28.30 0.60
CA TYR A 209 -27.83 27.77 -0.10
C TYR A 209 -29.02 28.74 -0.08
N THR A 210 -29.28 29.42 1.04
CA THR A 210 -30.24 30.52 1.10
C THR A 210 -29.77 31.68 0.24
N GLY A 211 -28.47 31.89 0.02
CA GLY A 211 -28.00 32.90 -0.91
C GLY A 211 -28.26 32.57 -2.38
N LEU A 212 -28.13 31.30 -2.78
CA LEU A 212 -28.50 30.84 -4.12
C LEU A 212 -30.03 30.83 -4.32
N LEU A 213 -30.78 30.31 -3.34
CA LEU A 213 -32.23 30.18 -3.40
C LEU A 213 -32.96 31.53 -3.18
N ALA A 214 -32.50 32.34 -2.22
CA ALA A 214 -32.99 33.70 -1.99
C ALA A 214 -32.48 34.67 -3.05
N GLY A 215 -31.28 34.46 -3.60
CA GLY A 215 -30.79 35.17 -4.78
C GLY A 215 -31.64 34.88 -6.02
N ALA A 216 -32.02 33.61 -6.23
CA ALA A 216 -32.91 33.21 -7.31
C ALA A 216 -34.36 33.69 -7.11
N SER A 217 -34.90 33.64 -5.88
CA SER A 217 -36.26 34.12 -5.58
C SER A 217 -36.36 35.65 -5.52
N ALA A 218 -35.28 36.37 -5.17
CA ALA A 218 -35.23 37.82 -5.23
C ALA A 218 -34.96 38.36 -6.65
N ALA A 219 -34.37 37.55 -7.54
CA ALA A 219 -34.15 37.92 -8.93
C ALA A 219 -35.43 38.03 -9.76
N THR A 220 -36.46 37.23 -9.45
CA THR A 220 -37.75 37.26 -10.15
C THR A 220 -38.67 38.39 -9.69
N ALA A 221 -38.51 38.88 -8.45
CA ALA A 221 -39.44 39.87 -7.87
C ALA A 221 -39.08 41.34 -8.14
N LEU A 222 -37.79 41.67 -8.38
CA LEU A 222 -37.33 43.08 -8.33
C LEU A 222 -36.37 43.52 -9.45
N GLY A 223 -35.98 42.66 -10.40
CA GLY A 223 -35.21 43.05 -11.60
C GLY A 223 -33.77 43.57 -11.36
N LEU A 224 -33.32 43.72 -10.12
CA LEU A 224 -32.00 44.27 -9.78
C LEU A 224 -30.86 43.24 -9.60
N ASN A 225 -31.13 41.93 -9.67
CA ASN A 225 -30.26 40.93 -9.01
C ASN A 225 -29.52 39.92 -9.91
N ILE A 226 -29.35 40.20 -11.21
CA ILE A 226 -28.52 39.36 -12.09
C ILE A 226 -27.05 39.34 -11.60
N ALA A 227 -26.55 40.47 -11.10
CA ALA A 227 -25.19 40.60 -10.61
C ALA A 227 -24.91 39.73 -9.38
N PHE A 228 -25.83 39.67 -8.40
CA PHE A 228 -25.65 38.84 -7.20
C PHE A 228 -25.80 37.35 -7.48
N ALA A 229 -26.75 36.99 -8.35
CA ALA A 229 -26.84 35.62 -8.85
C ALA A 229 -25.56 35.20 -9.58
N ALA A 230 -25.00 36.07 -10.43
CA ALA A 230 -23.73 35.83 -11.11
C ALA A 230 -22.56 35.66 -10.11
N ILE A 231 -22.47 36.50 -9.08
CA ILE A 231 -21.45 36.40 -8.02
C ILE A 231 -21.58 35.07 -7.25
N SER A 232 -22.80 34.66 -6.92
CA SER A 232 -23.04 33.39 -6.22
C SER A 232 -22.73 32.17 -7.11
N ILE A 233 -23.04 32.23 -8.41
CA ILE A 233 -22.70 31.17 -9.37
C ILE A 233 -21.18 31.07 -9.54
N LEU A 234 -20.48 32.20 -9.63
CA LEU A 234 -19.02 32.23 -9.67
C LEU A 234 -18.41 31.64 -8.38
N GLY A 235 -18.92 32.05 -7.21
CA GLY A 235 -18.49 31.52 -5.92
C GLY A 235 -18.68 30.00 -5.81
N PHE A 236 -19.84 29.51 -6.23
CA PHE A 236 -20.12 28.08 -6.28
C PHE A 236 -19.21 27.32 -7.26
N GLY A 237 -18.95 27.89 -8.44
CA GLY A 237 -18.03 27.35 -9.43
C GLY A 237 -16.61 27.20 -8.90
N LEU A 238 -16.12 28.17 -8.11
CA LEU A 238 -14.81 28.10 -7.47
C LEU A 238 -14.71 26.97 -6.43
N ILE A 239 -15.75 26.81 -5.60
CA ILE A 239 -15.81 25.72 -4.60
C ILE A 239 -15.86 24.36 -5.33
N MET A 240 -16.73 24.24 -6.34
CA MET A 240 -16.86 23.04 -7.17
C MET A 240 -15.55 22.66 -7.84
N TYR A 241 -14.85 23.62 -8.44
CA TYR A 241 -13.56 23.36 -9.08
C TYR A 241 -12.51 22.88 -8.07
N ALA A 242 -12.45 23.52 -6.90
CA ALA A 242 -11.51 23.14 -5.86
C ALA A 242 -11.80 21.72 -5.31
N ASN A 243 -13.07 21.39 -5.05
CA ASN A 243 -13.47 20.05 -4.62
C ASN A 243 -13.26 19.00 -5.71
N TYR A 244 -13.54 19.33 -6.97
CA TYR A 244 -13.25 18.44 -8.10
C TYR A 244 -11.75 18.13 -8.19
N LYS A 245 -10.89 19.15 -8.10
CA LYS A 245 -9.43 18.95 -8.09
C LYS A 245 -8.97 18.16 -6.88
N LYS A 246 -9.52 18.43 -5.70
CA LYS A 246 -9.26 17.66 -4.46
C LYS A 246 -9.51 16.16 -4.69
N ILE A 247 -10.69 15.78 -5.16
CA ILE A 247 -11.05 14.37 -5.42
C ILE A 247 -10.12 13.74 -6.47
N GLN A 248 -9.76 14.48 -7.51
CA GLN A 248 -8.82 13.98 -8.53
C GLN A 248 -7.43 13.71 -7.95
N PHE A 249 -6.95 14.58 -7.04
CA PHE A 249 -5.68 14.36 -6.35
C PHE A 249 -5.73 13.15 -5.41
N GLU A 250 -6.80 13.00 -4.64
CA GLU A 250 -7.00 11.80 -3.79
C GLU A 250 -6.99 10.54 -4.65
N LYS A 251 -7.71 10.54 -5.78
CA LYS A 251 -7.77 9.40 -6.71
C LYS A 251 -6.39 9.04 -7.29
N ASN A 252 -5.59 10.05 -7.62
CA ASN A 252 -4.25 9.81 -8.16
C ASN A 252 -3.28 9.35 -7.07
N ALA A 253 -3.35 9.92 -5.86
CA ALA A 253 -2.51 9.55 -4.74
C ALA A 253 -2.78 8.12 -4.25
N VAL A 254 -4.04 7.70 -4.19
CA VAL A 254 -4.39 6.30 -3.83
C VAL A 254 -3.87 5.32 -4.88
N ARG A 255 -4.04 5.61 -6.17
CA ARG A 255 -3.50 4.77 -7.26
C ARG A 255 -1.98 4.67 -7.20
N GLU A 256 -1.29 5.80 -7.07
CA GLU A 256 0.16 5.82 -6.93
C GLU A 256 0.63 5.05 -5.69
N LEU A 257 -0.09 5.14 -4.58
CA LEU A 257 0.23 4.38 -3.38
C LEU A 257 0.05 2.87 -3.58
N GLU A 258 -1.02 2.43 -4.24
CA GLU A 258 -1.24 1.01 -4.54
C GLU A 258 -0.17 0.46 -5.49
N ASP A 259 0.16 1.20 -6.55
CA ASP A 259 1.22 0.84 -7.50
C ASP A 259 2.55 0.66 -6.79
N LEU A 260 2.93 1.63 -5.95
CA LEU A 260 4.17 1.58 -5.18
C LEU A 260 4.16 0.46 -4.13
N GLN A 261 3.02 0.16 -3.51
CA GLN A 261 2.93 -0.94 -2.54
C GLN A 261 3.15 -2.28 -3.22
N VAL A 262 2.59 -2.47 -4.41
CA VAL A 262 2.77 -3.68 -5.22
C VAL A 262 4.21 -3.78 -5.73
N GLU A 263 4.80 -2.69 -6.22
CA GLU A 263 6.21 -2.64 -6.64
C GLU A 263 7.14 -3.00 -5.48
N PHE A 264 6.91 -2.42 -4.30
CA PHE A 264 7.70 -2.73 -3.10
C PHE A 264 7.57 -4.20 -2.71
N ALA A 265 6.34 -4.74 -2.69
CA ALA A 265 6.11 -6.15 -2.39
C ALA A 265 6.77 -7.09 -3.42
N PHE A 266 6.75 -6.72 -4.71
CA PHE A 266 7.46 -7.44 -5.76
C PHE A 266 8.97 -7.48 -5.47
N LEU A 267 9.59 -6.33 -5.18
CA LEU A 267 11.03 -6.25 -4.89
C LEU A 267 11.43 -7.10 -3.67
N GLN A 268 10.64 -7.06 -2.59
CA GLN A 268 10.89 -7.89 -1.41
C GLN A 268 10.82 -9.39 -1.71
N ASN A 269 9.98 -9.79 -2.66
CA ASN A 269 9.80 -11.18 -3.06
C ASN A 269 10.90 -11.70 -4.00
N ILE A 270 11.62 -10.84 -4.73
CA ILE A 270 12.66 -11.23 -5.69
C ILE A 270 13.68 -12.19 -5.08
N ARG A 271 14.18 -11.90 -3.86
CA ARG A 271 15.21 -12.74 -3.21
C ARG A 271 14.71 -14.17 -3.02
N LYS A 272 13.49 -14.31 -2.51
CA LYS A 272 12.87 -15.63 -2.25
C LYS A 272 12.59 -16.38 -3.54
N ARG A 273 12.08 -15.67 -4.55
CA ARG A 273 11.80 -16.25 -5.86
C ARG A 273 13.07 -16.82 -6.49
N ILE A 274 14.16 -16.07 -6.48
CA ILE A 274 15.46 -16.54 -6.99
C ILE A 274 15.97 -17.74 -6.21
N THR A 275 15.87 -17.72 -4.87
CA THR A 275 16.28 -18.89 -4.08
C THR A 275 15.46 -20.13 -4.42
N GLN A 276 14.15 -19.99 -4.62
CA GLN A 276 13.29 -21.10 -5.03
C GLN A 276 13.65 -21.61 -6.43
N LEU A 277 13.76 -20.72 -7.41
CA LEU A 277 14.10 -21.06 -8.79
C LEU A 277 15.49 -21.71 -8.90
N SER A 278 16.45 -21.29 -8.07
CA SER A 278 17.78 -21.89 -8.02
C SER A 278 17.81 -23.34 -7.50
N THR A 279 16.76 -23.78 -6.79
CA THR A 279 16.66 -25.16 -6.28
C THR A 279 16.02 -26.12 -7.28
N GLN A 280 15.41 -25.60 -8.34
CA GLN A 280 14.77 -26.43 -9.36
C GLN A 280 15.81 -26.94 -10.38
N PRO A 281 15.68 -28.20 -10.84
CA PRO A 281 16.61 -28.77 -11.81
C PRO A 281 16.41 -28.23 -13.24
N SER A 282 15.24 -27.68 -13.55
CA SER A 282 14.88 -27.15 -14.88
C SER A 282 13.78 -26.10 -14.77
N LEU A 283 13.98 -24.96 -15.42
CA LEU A 283 13.05 -23.83 -15.44
C LEU A 283 12.05 -23.94 -16.60
N THR A 284 10.77 -23.72 -16.32
CA THR A 284 9.71 -23.61 -17.33
C THR A 284 9.83 -22.30 -18.12
N SER A 285 9.15 -22.22 -19.27
CA SER A 285 9.10 -21.00 -20.09
C SER A 285 8.49 -19.81 -19.33
N GLU A 286 7.49 -20.05 -18.49
CA GLU A 286 6.86 -19.03 -17.65
C GLU A 286 7.83 -18.48 -16.59
N GLU A 287 8.60 -19.36 -15.94
CA GLU A 287 9.61 -18.96 -14.95
C GLU A 287 10.77 -18.19 -15.60
N LYS A 288 11.15 -18.53 -16.83
CA LYS A 288 12.14 -17.74 -17.61
C LYS A 288 11.61 -16.36 -17.98
N ASN A 289 10.34 -16.24 -18.37
CA ASN A 289 9.71 -14.94 -18.63
C ASN A 289 9.62 -14.09 -17.35
N GLU A 290 9.34 -14.72 -16.21
CA GLU A 290 9.35 -14.06 -14.91
C GLU A 290 10.75 -13.54 -14.55
N LEU A 291 11.79 -14.36 -14.73
CA LEU A 291 13.19 -13.95 -14.53
C LEU A 291 13.60 -12.79 -15.44
N ALA A 292 13.18 -12.80 -16.71
CA ALA A 292 13.40 -11.68 -17.63
C ALA A 292 12.71 -10.40 -17.13
N SER A 293 11.48 -10.50 -16.62
CA SER A 293 10.77 -9.35 -16.05
C SER A 293 11.44 -8.80 -14.78
N ILE A 294 12.06 -9.67 -13.97
CA ILE A 294 12.86 -9.28 -12.81
C ILE A 294 14.13 -8.56 -13.28
N GLN A 295 14.82 -9.08 -14.29
CA GLN A 295 16.02 -8.47 -14.87
C GLN A 295 15.72 -7.08 -15.43
N GLU A 296 14.61 -6.92 -16.15
CA GLU A 296 14.17 -5.62 -16.68
C GLU A 296 13.93 -4.60 -15.54
N GLU A 297 13.19 -4.97 -14.50
CA GLU A 297 12.92 -4.08 -13.37
C GLU A 297 14.22 -3.73 -12.60
N LEU A 298 15.13 -4.69 -12.47
CA LEU A 298 16.42 -4.48 -11.82
C LEU A 298 17.42 -3.69 -12.68
N THR A 299 17.23 -3.58 -14.00
CA THR A 299 18.12 -2.81 -14.90
C THR A 299 17.60 -1.40 -15.21
N LYS A 300 16.31 -1.14 -14.98
CA LYS A 300 15.66 0.18 -15.07
C LYS A 300 16.46 1.28 -14.35
N SER A 301 16.47 2.50 -14.89
CA SER A 301 17.28 3.59 -14.33
C SER A 301 16.88 3.91 -12.88
N LEU A 302 17.81 3.80 -11.94
CA LEU A 302 17.59 4.20 -10.54
C LEU A 302 17.40 5.72 -10.46
N LYS A 303 16.15 6.17 -10.29
CA LYS A 303 15.83 7.58 -10.04
C LYS A 303 15.61 7.77 -8.54
N LYS A 304 16.55 8.45 -7.88
CA LYS A 304 16.36 8.85 -6.48
C LYS A 304 15.20 9.85 -6.40
N PRO A 305 14.20 9.66 -5.53
CA PRO A 305 13.12 10.62 -5.38
C PRO A 305 13.69 11.97 -4.93
N ALA A 306 13.21 13.06 -5.52
CA ALA A 306 13.69 14.41 -5.24
C ALA A 306 13.48 14.74 -3.75
N THR A 307 14.53 15.20 -3.07
CA THR A 307 14.42 15.66 -1.67
C THR A 307 13.50 16.88 -1.61
N MET A 308 12.44 16.78 -0.81
CA MET A 308 11.47 17.86 -0.66
C MET A 308 12.05 18.97 0.24
N GLN A 309 11.69 20.23 -0.03
CA GLN A 309 12.13 21.36 0.78
C GLN A 309 11.48 21.31 2.17
N GLY A 310 12.25 20.98 3.21
CA GLY A 310 11.78 20.93 4.59
C GLY A 310 12.65 20.03 5.45
N ASN A 311 12.29 19.88 6.73
CA ASN A 311 12.99 18.95 7.63
C ASN A 311 12.46 17.52 7.52
N GLU A 312 11.53 17.24 6.58
CA GLU A 312 10.88 15.94 6.30
C GLU A 312 10.15 15.31 7.51
N LYS A 313 10.06 16.05 8.62
CA LYS A 313 9.50 15.59 9.89
C LYS A 313 8.01 15.90 10.04
N ASN A 314 7.50 16.89 9.31
CA ASN A 314 6.12 17.33 9.43
C ASN A 314 5.36 17.08 8.12
N SER A 315 4.14 16.54 8.19
CA SER A 315 3.28 16.33 7.02
C SER A 315 2.95 17.62 6.29
N ALA A 316 3.01 18.75 7.00
CA ALA A 316 2.86 20.10 6.43
C ALA A 316 3.94 20.45 5.38
N ASP A 317 5.13 19.86 5.45
CA ASP A 317 6.24 20.12 4.51
C ASP A 317 5.92 19.55 3.10
N TYR A 318 4.98 18.60 3.01
CA TYR A 318 4.56 17.96 1.76
C TYR A 318 3.35 18.65 1.11
N VAL A 319 2.83 19.73 1.72
CA VAL A 319 1.74 20.54 1.17
C VAL A 319 2.29 21.55 0.16
N THR A 320 1.89 21.42 -1.10
CA THR A 320 2.38 22.27 -2.18
C THR A 320 1.69 23.63 -2.19
N SER A 321 2.30 24.59 -2.88
CA SER A 321 1.67 25.89 -3.14
C SER A 321 0.34 25.77 -3.89
N GLN A 322 0.17 24.74 -4.74
CA GLN A 322 -1.09 24.49 -5.45
C GLN A 322 -2.21 24.09 -4.50
N ASP A 323 -1.93 23.26 -3.49
CA ASP A 323 -2.94 22.85 -2.49
C ASP A 323 -3.39 24.04 -1.64
N LYS A 324 -2.43 24.90 -1.25
CA LYS A 324 -2.72 26.17 -0.54
C LYS A 324 -3.58 27.10 -1.41
N MET A 325 -3.30 27.15 -2.72
CA MET A 325 -4.09 27.92 -3.68
C MET A 325 -5.52 27.38 -3.81
N LEU A 326 -5.72 26.06 -3.86
CA LEU A 326 -7.06 25.44 -3.93
C LEU A 326 -7.88 25.66 -2.65
N ALA A 327 -7.23 25.62 -1.48
CA ALA A 327 -7.85 25.98 -0.21
C ALA A 327 -8.29 27.44 -0.19
N ALA A 328 -7.42 28.35 -0.65
CA ALA A 328 -7.74 29.77 -0.78
C ALA A 328 -8.86 30.02 -1.81
N LEU A 329 -8.85 29.31 -2.94
CA LEU A 329 -9.87 29.40 -3.98
C LEU A 329 -11.25 28.98 -3.47
N SER A 330 -11.31 27.88 -2.69
CA SER A 330 -12.56 27.48 -2.05
C SER A 330 -13.05 28.53 -1.05
N SER A 331 -12.14 29.07 -0.23
CA SER A 331 -12.48 30.11 0.77
C SER A 331 -13.01 31.38 0.09
N ALA A 332 -12.39 31.79 -1.02
CA ALA A 332 -12.87 32.88 -1.85
C ALA A 332 -14.26 32.59 -2.41
N GLY A 333 -14.52 31.36 -2.87
CA GLY A 333 -15.86 30.95 -3.31
C GLY A 333 -16.89 31.02 -2.17
N SER A 334 -16.53 30.56 -0.96
CA SER A 334 -17.38 30.66 0.23
C SER A 334 -17.67 32.11 0.61
N PHE A 335 -16.67 33.00 0.51
CA PHE A 335 -16.84 34.44 0.72
C PHE A 335 -17.87 35.03 -0.25
N LEU A 336 -17.73 34.75 -1.56
CA LEU A 336 -18.63 35.27 -2.59
C LEU A 336 -20.07 34.79 -2.38
N CYS A 337 -20.27 33.51 -2.08
CA CYS A 337 -21.59 32.96 -1.81
C CYS A 337 -22.22 33.55 -0.53
N ALA A 338 -21.45 33.65 0.56
CA ALA A 338 -21.93 34.21 1.82
C ALA A 338 -22.28 35.69 1.69
N TYR A 339 -21.44 36.47 1.00
CA TYR A 339 -21.68 37.89 0.78
C TYR A 339 -22.90 38.13 -0.13
N ALA A 340 -23.01 37.40 -1.24
CA ALA A 340 -24.18 37.46 -2.10
C ALA A 340 -25.47 37.06 -1.37
N GLY A 341 -25.41 36.05 -0.50
CA GLY A 341 -26.56 35.63 0.31
C GLY A 341 -26.99 36.67 1.34
N LEU A 342 -26.04 37.24 2.09
CA LEU A 342 -26.33 38.30 3.07
C LEU A 342 -26.95 39.53 2.41
N LEU A 343 -26.45 39.95 1.24
CA LEU A 343 -27.03 41.05 0.48
C LEU A 343 -28.43 40.70 -0.09
N GLY A 344 -28.63 39.45 -0.53
CA GLY A 344 -29.94 38.98 -0.97
C GLY A 344 -30.99 39.02 0.13
N VAL A 345 -30.65 38.58 1.35
CA VAL A 345 -31.54 38.62 2.52
C VAL A 345 -31.83 40.07 2.94
N ALA A 346 -30.82 40.95 2.95
CA ALA A 346 -31.01 42.37 3.25
C ALA A 346 -31.93 43.05 2.22
N GLY A 347 -31.76 42.74 0.93
CA GLY A 347 -32.62 43.24 -0.15
C GLY A 347 -34.07 42.76 -0.04
N LEU A 348 -34.29 41.47 0.28
CA LEU A 348 -35.62 40.92 0.54
C LEU A 348 -36.27 41.57 1.76
N GLY A 349 -35.51 41.75 2.85
CA GLY A 349 -35.96 42.45 4.04
C GLY A 349 -36.50 43.83 3.69
N LEU A 350 -35.72 44.64 2.96
CA LEU A 350 -36.15 45.96 2.50
C LEU A 350 -37.39 45.91 1.59
N GLY A 351 -37.52 44.90 0.73
CA GLY A 351 -38.69 44.71 -0.12
C GLY A 351 -39.97 44.43 0.69
N VAL A 352 -39.89 43.58 1.70
CA VAL A 352 -41.01 43.29 2.61
C VAL A 352 -41.40 44.54 3.41
N THR A 353 -40.42 45.28 3.94
CA THR A 353 -40.69 46.52 4.68
C THR A 353 -41.36 47.58 3.81
N ALA A 354 -40.90 47.74 2.57
CA ALA A 354 -41.49 48.67 1.61
C ALA A 354 -42.96 48.30 1.31
N ALA A 355 -43.25 47.00 1.12
CA ALA A 355 -44.61 46.50 0.90
C ALA A 355 -45.53 46.76 2.09
N ILE A 356 -45.06 46.52 3.33
CA ILE A 356 -45.82 46.80 4.56
C ILE A 356 -46.08 48.30 4.72
N MET A 357 -45.10 49.14 4.38
CA MET A 357 -45.22 50.60 4.48
C MET A 357 -45.98 51.24 3.30
N GLY A 358 -46.38 50.46 2.29
CA GLY A 358 -47.02 50.98 1.08
C GLY A 358 -46.13 51.92 0.25
N THR A 359 -44.80 51.82 0.40
CA THR A 359 -43.83 52.66 -0.31
C THR A 359 -43.09 51.87 -1.40
N THR A 360 -42.48 52.57 -2.36
CA THR A 360 -41.61 51.91 -3.34
C THR A 360 -40.27 51.59 -2.71
N LEU A 361 -39.67 50.46 -3.11
CA LEU A 361 -38.32 50.07 -2.67
C LEU A 361 -37.29 51.18 -2.93
N THR A 362 -37.42 51.91 -4.04
CA THR A 362 -36.55 53.04 -4.39
C THR A 362 -36.66 54.18 -3.39
N ALA A 363 -37.88 54.51 -2.92
CA ALA A 363 -38.08 55.54 -1.92
C ALA A 363 -37.47 55.13 -0.56
N LEU A 364 -37.60 53.85 -0.18
CA LEU A 364 -37.04 53.34 1.06
C LEU A 364 -35.50 53.34 1.05
N ILE A 365 -34.88 52.95 -0.07
CA ILE A 365 -33.42 53.00 -0.30
C ILE A 365 -32.89 54.44 -0.23
N VAL A 366 -33.63 55.40 -0.80
CA VAL A 366 -33.26 56.82 -0.71
C VAL A 366 -33.40 57.33 0.73
N SER A 367 -34.40 56.85 1.47
CA SER A 367 -34.64 57.25 2.87
C SER A 367 -33.59 56.71 3.86
N THR A 368 -33.09 55.49 3.64
CA THR A 368 -32.02 54.91 4.48
C THR A 368 -30.67 55.59 4.27
N GLY A 369 -30.50 56.27 3.13
CA GLY A 369 -29.33 57.06 2.79
C GLY A 369 -28.07 56.21 2.57
N PRO A 370 -27.00 56.82 2.02
CA PRO A 370 -25.75 56.12 1.70
C PRO A 370 -25.07 55.54 2.96
N ILE A 371 -25.30 56.14 4.12
CA ILE A 371 -24.74 55.70 5.41
C ILE A 371 -25.37 54.38 5.85
N GLY A 372 -26.71 54.24 5.79
CA GLY A 372 -27.40 53.01 6.19
C GLY A 372 -27.05 51.82 5.29
N ILE A 373 -26.97 52.05 3.98
CA ILE A 373 -26.54 51.05 2.99
C ILE A 373 -25.07 50.67 3.20
N GLY A 374 -24.21 51.67 3.45
CA GLY A 374 -22.79 51.45 3.74
C GLY A 374 -22.57 50.59 4.99
N VAL A 375 -23.33 50.83 6.06
CA VAL A 375 -23.26 50.02 7.29
C VAL A 375 -23.72 48.59 7.04
N ALA A 376 -24.82 48.38 6.31
CA ALA A 376 -25.32 47.03 5.99
C ALA A 376 -24.32 46.25 5.12
N CYS A 377 -23.76 46.86 4.08
CA CYS A 377 -22.71 46.26 3.25
C CYS A 377 -21.45 45.96 4.06
N GLY A 378 -21.03 46.88 4.94
CA GLY A 378 -19.87 46.70 5.82
C GLY A 378 -20.01 45.53 6.80
N VAL A 379 -21.17 45.42 7.47
CA VAL A 379 -21.47 44.30 8.35
C VAL A 379 -21.53 42.98 7.57
N GLY A 380 -22.11 43.00 6.37
CA GLY A 380 -22.13 41.84 5.46
C GLY A 380 -20.73 41.38 5.05
N LEU A 381 -19.82 42.31 4.74
CA LEU A 381 -18.41 42.00 4.42
C LEU A 381 -17.68 41.36 5.60
N ILE A 382 -17.86 41.88 6.82
CA ILE A 382 -17.22 41.35 8.02
C ILE A 382 -17.69 39.92 8.30
N LEU A 383 -19.01 39.69 8.26
CA LEU A 383 -19.59 38.36 8.48
C LEU A 383 -19.16 37.37 7.39
N ALA A 384 -19.21 37.77 6.12
CA ALA A 384 -18.74 36.93 5.02
C ALA A 384 -17.24 36.61 5.14
N GLY A 385 -16.42 37.59 5.55
CA GLY A 385 -14.99 37.40 5.80
C GLY A 385 -14.71 36.43 6.95
N ALA A 386 -15.43 36.54 8.07
CA ALA A 386 -15.31 35.63 9.21
C ALA A 386 -15.69 34.19 8.84
N LEU A 387 -16.79 34.03 8.08
CA LEU A 387 -17.22 32.72 7.57
C LEU A 387 -16.22 32.13 6.58
N ALA A 388 -15.71 32.94 5.64
CA ALA A 388 -14.71 32.50 4.68
C ALA A 388 -13.40 32.07 5.36
N TYR A 389 -13.00 32.76 6.43
CA TYR A 389 -11.85 32.40 7.25
C TYR A 389 -12.07 31.08 8.00
N TYR A 390 -13.25 30.89 8.60
CA TYR A 390 -13.61 29.62 9.23
C TYR A 390 -13.55 28.44 8.25
N HIS A 391 -14.16 28.59 7.06
CA HIS A 391 -14.09 27.56 6.02
C HIS A 391 -12.66 27.35 5.49
N TYR A 392 -11.84 28.41 5.44
CA TYR A 392 -10.43 28.30 5.06
C TYR A 392 -9.65 27.41 6.03
N GLU A 393 -9.76 27.66 7.34
CA GLU A 393 -9.06 26.83 8.33
C GLU A 393 -9.55 25.38 8.33
N ASN A 394 -10.87 25.15 8.20
CA ASN A 394 -11.41 23.79 8.12
C ASN A 394 -10.89 23.04 6.87
N ARG A 395 -10.95 23.68 5.69
CA ARG A 395 -10.43 23.08 4.44
C ARG A 395 -8.92 22.89 4.49
N LYS A 396 -8.17 23.82 5.06
CA LYS A 396 -6.72 23.71 5.23
C LYS A 396 -6.32 22.45 6.01
N GLN A 397 -7.10 22.01 6.99
CA GLN A 397 -6.86 20.73 7.67
C GLN A 397 -7.09 19.55 6.72
N ASN A 398 -8.16 19.57 5.93
CA ASN A 398 -8.40 18.54 4.90
C ASN A 398 -7.24 18.49 3.89
N TYR A 399 -6.67 19.64 3.51
CA TYR A 399 -5.52 19.68 2.61
C TYR A 399 -4.20 19.21 3.26
N LYS A 400 -4.09 19.19 4.59
CA LYS A 400 -2.92 18.57 5.26
C LYS A 400 -2.90 17.05 5.13
N VAL A 401 -4.07 16.41 4.99
CA VAL A 401 -4.16 14.97 4.72
C VAL A 401 -3.43 14.61 3.42
N PHE A 402 -3.42 15.49 2.41
CA PHE A 402 -2.59 15.31 1.21
C PHE A 402 -1.10 15.31 1.51
N GLY A 403 -0.67 16.17 2.43
CA GLY A 403 0.71 16.18 2.90
C GLY A 403 1.10 14.84 3.52
N GLU A 404 0.21 14.24 4.31
CA GLU A 404 0.42 12.90 4.89
C GLU A 404 0.48 11.80 3.83
N GLN A 405 -0.45 11.81 2.87
CA GLN A 405 -0.45 10.86 1.76
C GLN A 405 0.83 10.98 0.93
N ARG A 406 1.25 12.19 0.53
CA ARG A 406 2.50 12.40 -0.20
C ARG A 406 3.74 12.04 0.62
N ALA A 407 3.72 12.28 1.93
CA ALA A 407 4.79 11.83 2.80
C ALA A 407 4.90 10.29 2.81
N SER A 408 3.76 9.58 2.82
CA SER A 408 3.73 8.12 2.74
C SER A 408 4.24 7.60 1.39
N ILE A 409 3.81 8.22 0.29
CA ILE A 409 4.29 7.93 -1.08
C ILE A 409 5.80 8.13 -1.15
N TYR A 410 6.31 9.28 -0.67
CA TYR A 410 7.73 9.58 -0.67
C TYR A 410 8.55 8.56 0.13
N LYS A 411 8.10 8.23 1.35
CA LYS A 411 8.75 7.21 2.20
C LYS A 411 8.79 5.86 1.51
N LEU A 412 7.72 5.49 0.82
CA LEU A 412 7.64 4.23 0.08
C LEU A 412 8.54 4.24 -1.15
N GLN A 413 8.54 5.31 -1.96
CA GLN A 413 9.46 5.50 -3.09
C GLN A 413 10.92 5.42 -2.65
N TYR A 414 11.27 6.03 -1.52
CA TYR A 414 12.62 5.94 -0.96
C TYR A 414 12.95 4.50 -0.53
N SER A 415 12.00 3.79 0.07
CA SER A 415 12.17 2.39 0.49
C SER A 415 12.36 1.47 -0.72
N ILE A 416 11.60 1.68 -1.80
CA ILE A 416 11.75 0.99 -3.09
C ILE A 416 13.12 1.28 -3.69
N TYR A 417 13.52 2.55 -3.75
CA TYR A 417 14.85 2.94 -4.25
C TYR A 417 15.98 2.23 -3.48
N LYS A 418 15.85 2.16 -2.16
CA LYS A 418 16.82 1.48 -1.30
C LYS A 418 16.84 -0.03 -1.58
N GLU A 419 15.69 -0.68 -1.61
CA GLU A 419 15.62 -2.13 -1.87
C GLU A 419 16.14 -2.48 -3.27
N GLN A 420 15.77 -1.71 -4.30
CA GLN A 420 16.25 -1.92 -5.67
C GLN A 420 17.78 -1.74 -5.76
N ARG A 421 18.34 -0.75 -5.05
CA ARG A 421 19.79 -0.56 -4.95
C ARG A 421 20.45 -1.74 -4.24
N ASP A 422 19.87 -2.21 -3.14
CA ASP A 422 20.38 -3.34 -2.36
C ASP A 422 20.31 -4.65 -3.17
N LEU A 423 19.27 -4.86 -3.98
CA LEU A 423 19.17 -6.00 -4.89
C LEU A 423 20.19 -5.94 -6.03
N ARG A 424 20.51 -4.74 -6.55
CA ARG A 424 21.47 -4.55 -7.65
C ARG A 424 22.93 -4.63 -7.20
N HIS A 425 23.26 -3.99 -6.08
CA HIS A 425 24.64 -3.80 -5.62
C HIS A 425 24.96 -4.52 -4.30
N GLY A 426 24.00 -5.24 -3.73
CA GLY A 426 24.20 -6.00 -2.51
C GLY A 426 25.18 -7.16 -2.68
N ALA A 427 25.69 -7.65 -1.56
CA ALA A 427 26.62 -8.78 -1.51
C ALA A 427 26.04 -10.06 -2.14
N ASP A 428 24.71 -10.19 -2.17
CA ASP A 428 24.00 -11.36 -2.66
C ASP A 428 24.12 -11.59 -4.19
N ARG A 429 24.68 -10.62 -4.95
CA ARG A 429 24.87 -10.66 -6.41
C ARG A 429 23.67 -11.22 -7.18
N ILE A 430 22.47 -10.77 -6.80
CA ILE A 430 21.19 -11.27 -7.31
C ILE A 430 21.09 -11.16 -8.83
N LEU A 431 21.51 -10.03 -9.41
CA LEU A 431 21.48 -9.82 -10.85
C LEU A 431 22.34 -10.85 -11.60
N GLY A 432 23.53 -11.18 -11.07
CA GLY A 432 24.37 -12.23 -11.64
C GLY A 432 23.72 -13.62 -11.56
N ARG A 433 23.03 -13.94 -10.46
CA ARG A 433 22.28 -15.21 -10.34
C ARG A 433 21.11 -15.29 -11.32
N VAL A 434 20.41 -14.19 -11.56
CA VAL A 434 19.34 -14.13 -12.56
C VAL A 434 19.91 -14.38 -13.96
N ASP A 435 21.02 -13.74 -14.31
CA ASP A 435 21.70 -13.95 -15.58
C ASP A 435 22.17 -15.41 -15.73
N GLU A 436 22.76 -16.01 -14.70
CA GLU A 436 23.16 -17.42 -14.69
C GLU A 436 21.98 -18.37 -14.94
N LEU A 437 20.84 -18.15 -14.27
CA LEU A 437 19.63 -18.98 -14.42
C LEU A 437 18.99 -18.83 -15.81
N LEU A 438 19.02 -17.64 -16.40
CA LEU A 438 18.51 -17.39 -17.76
C LEU A 438 19.35 -18.12 -18.83
N HIS A 439 20.66 -18.27 -18.60
CA HIS A 439 21.59 -18.90 -19.55
C HIS A 439 21.78 -20.41 -19.33
N GLN A 440 21.03 -21.04 -18.41
CA GLN A 440 21.06 -22.50 -18.27
C GLN A 440 20.52 -23.19 -19.55
N PRO A 441 21.26 -24.15 -20.13
CA PRO A 441 20.83 -24.83 -21.33
C PRO A 441 19.56 -25.64 -21.06
N SER A 442 18.50 -25.38 -21.84
CA SER A 442 17.26 -26.14 -21.82
C SER A 442 17.50 -27.57 -22.32
N GLN A 443 17.25 -28.58 -21.50
CA GLN A 443 17.20 -29.98 -21.96
C GLN A 443 15.84 -30.30 -22.62
N ASP A 444 15.51 -29.56 -23.68
CA ASP A 444 14.43 -29.92 -24.59
C ASP A 444 15.06 -30.46 -25.89
N SER A 445 15.59 -31.69 -25.82
CA SER A 445 15.60 -32.69 -26.92
C SER A 445 16.40 -33.92 -26.51
N LYS A 446 15.77 -35.09 -26.66
CA LYS A 446 16.33 -36.41 -26.34
C LYS A 446 17.45 -36.82 -27.29
N ALA A 447 18.45 -37.48 -26.71
CA ALA A 447 19.12 -38.69 -27.20
C ALA A 447 19.56 -38.78 -28.67
N SER A 448 20.87 -38.62 -28.90
CA SER A 448 21.62 -39.53 -29.78
C SER A 448 23.11 -39.52 -29.42
N THR A 449 23.61 -40.71 -29.13
CA THR A 449 24.99 -41.19 -28.97
C THR A 449 26.05 -40.52 -29.85
N SER A 450 27.19 -40.11 -29.26
CA SER A 450 28.51 -40.78 -29.36
C SER A 450 29.64 -39.86 -28.83
N GLU A 451 30.54 -40.45 -28.05
CA GLU A 451 31.72 -39.86 -27.40
C GLU A 451 32.92 -39.71 -28.39
N PRO A 452 34.11 -39.23 -27.98
CA PRO A 452 34.61 -37.86 -28.09
C PRO A 452 35.75 -37.69 -29.13
N VAL A 453 36.09 -36.45 -29.53
CA VAL A 453 37.38 -36.15 -30.18
C VAL A 453 38.01 -34.87 -29.61
N LEU A 454 39.29 -35.01 -29.28
CA LEU A 454 40.23 -34.04 -28.72
C LEU A 454 40.72 -32.97 -29.73
N GLU A 455 41.11 -31.84 -29.14
CA GLU A 455 42.01 -30.77 -29.64
C GLU A 455 41.47 -29.87 -30.77
N VAL A 456 41.62 -28.55 -30.72
CA VAL A 456 42.90 -27.81 -30.73
C VAL A 456 42.77 -26.44 -30.05
N LYS A 457 43.75 -26.12 -29.19
CA LYS A 457 44.05 -24.76 -28.69
C LYS A 457 44.29 -23.79 -29.85
N LYS A 458 43.56 -22.67 -29.87
CA LYS A 458 44.02 -21.44 -30.54
C LYS A 458 43.91 -20.26 -29.59
N THR A 459 45.07 -19.83 -29.12
CA THR A 459 45.36 -18.53 -28.50
C THR A 459 45.20 -17.40 -29.52
N VAL A 460 45.20 -16.15 -29.01
CA VAL A 460 45.23 -14.82 -29.67
C VAL A 460 43.81 -14.22 -29.73
N GLU A 461 43.46 -13.05 -29.18
CA GLU A 461 44.20 -11.81 -28.88
C GLU A 461 43.42 -10.98 -27.83
N LEU A 462 44.10 -10.39 -26.84
CA LEU A 462 43.52 -9.37 -25.95
C LEU A 462 43.79 -7.98 -26.54
N VAL A 463 42.73 -7.24 -26.87
CA VAL A 463 42.79 -5.79 -27.17
C VAL A 463 41.90 -5.05 -26.16
N PRO A 464 42.34 -3.92 -25.59
CA PRO A 464 41.85 -3.43 -24.30
C PRO A 464 40.64 -2.51 -24.45
N VAL A 465 39.67 -2.60 -23.53
CA VAL A 465 38.65 -1.57 -23.33
C VAL A 465 39.02 -0.74 -22.10
N SER A 466 39.49 0.47 -22.36
CA SER A 466 39.89 1.47 -21.37
C SER A 466 38.69 1.99 -20.56
N TRP A 467 38.69 1.78 -19.25
CA TRP A 467 37.99 2.66 -18.31
C TRP A 467 39.05 3.21 -17.36
N ARG A 468 39.21 4.53 -17.35
CA ARG A 468 40.16 5.24 -16.50
C ARG A 468 39.73 5.08 -15.04
N THR A 469 40.38 4.19 -14.31
CA THR A 469 40.47 4.27 -12.85
C THR A 469 41.85 4.83 -12.52
N HIS A 470 41.91 5.77 -11.57
CA HIS A 470 43.18 6.33 -11.12
C HIS A 470 44.04 5.19 -10.56
N GLY A 471 45.16 4.91 -11.25
CA GLY A 471 45.87 3.65 -11.19
C GLY A 471 46.51 3.33 -9.85
N HIS A 472 45.82 2.53 -9.05
CA HIS A 472 46.38 1.79 -7.93
C HIS A 472 45.76 0.38 -7.89
N ASP A 473 46.54 -0.60 -7.42
CA ASP A 473 46.10 -1.99 -7.27
C ASP A 473 44.94 -2.12 -6.27
N PRO A 474 44.02 -3.10 -6.45
CA PRO A 474 42.78 -3.24 -5.68
C PRO A 474 42.96 -3.43 -4.16
N ASP A 475 44.18 -3.67 -3.68
CA ASP A 475 44.48 -3.92 -2.27
C ASP A 475 45.12 -2.71 -1.55
N GLN A 476 45.19 -1.53 -2.18
CA GLN A 476 45.74 -0.31 -1.56
C GLN A 476 44.72 0.84 -1.47
N VAL A 477 44.54 1.37 -0.26
CA VAL A 477 43.70 2.55 0.01
C VAL A 477 44.40 3.80 -0.53
N CYS A 478 43.70 4.58 -1.36
CA CYS A 478 44.27 5.80 -1.94
C CYS A 478 44.32 6.96 -0.94
N GLU A 479 45.26 7.88 -1.14
CA GLU A 479 45.45 9.06 -0.27
C GLU A 479 44.21 9.99 -0.23
N ILE A 480 43.35 9.90 -1.24
CA ILE A 480 42.05 10.61 -1.32
C ILE A 480 41.02 9.98 -0.36
N GLU A 481 40.99 8.65 -0.26
CA GLU A 481 40.11 7.92 0.67
C GLU A 481 40.56 8.11 2.12
N LEU A 482 41.88 8.15 2.36
CA LEU A 482 42.46 8.52 3.66
C LEU A 482 42.09 9.94 4.10
N LYS A 483 42.03 10.90 3.16
CA LYS A 483 41.59 12.28 3.43
C LYS A 483 40.09 12.39 3.70
N GLN A 484 39.26 11.51 3.16
CA GLN A 484 37.83 11.43 3.49
C GLN A 484 37.60 10.79 4.87
N LEU A 485 38.30 9.70 5.19
CA LEU A 485 38.19 9.00 6.48
C LEU A 485 38.68 9.84 7.68
N THR A 486 39.67 10.70 7.46
CA THR A 486 40.13 11.66 8.48
C THR A 486 39.18 12.84 8.66
N LYS A 487 38.48 13.26 7.60
CA LYS A 487 37.48 14.34 7.66
C LYS A 487 36.21 13.93 8.40
N ASP A 488 35.86 12.65 8.35
CA ASP A 488 34.71 12.06 9.06
C ASP A 488 35.04 11.61 10.51
N GLY A 489 36.24 11.95 11.02
CA GLY A 489 36.58 11.83 12.44
C GLY A 489 36.92 10.41 12.93
N PHE A 490 37.13 9.45 12.03
CA PHE A 490 37.37 8.04 12.39
C PHE A 490 38.82 7.69 12.76
N MET A 491 39.78 8.64 12.67
CA MET A 491 41.18 8.40 13.03
C MET A 491 41.72 9.52 13.94
N LYS A 492 42.07 9.17 15.20
CA LYS A 492 42.77 10.07 16.13
C LYS A 492 44.28 10.04 15.84
N ASN A 493 44.86 11.23 15.75
CA ASN A 493 46.29 11.50 15.55
C ASN A 493 47.21 10.61 16.40
N ALA A 494 48.14 9.93 15.75
CA ALA A 494 49.40 9.51 16.37
C ALA A 494 50.54 10.03 15.48
N GLN A 495 51.25 11.05 15.97
CA GLN A 495 52.49 11.54 15.38
C GLN A 495 53.66 10.62 15.71
N SER A 496 54.58 10.52 14.75
CA SER A 496 56.01 10.21 14.85
C SER A 496 56.44 8.80 15.26
N SER A 497 56.96 8.03 14.30
CA SER A 497 58.41 7.85 14.09
C SER A 497 58.66 6.54 13.33
N ALA A 498 59.34 6.64 12.19
CA ALA A 498 59.68 5.53 11.33
C ALA A 498 60.62 4.52 11.99
N THR A 499 60.39 3.22 11.81
CA THR A 499 61.48 2.25 11.62
C THR A 499 61.02 1.08 10.77
N ILE A 500 61.75 0.89 9.68
CA ILE A 500 61.68 -0.13 8.66
C ILE A 500 61.94 -1.51 9.29
N VAL A 501 61.06 -2.50 9.06
CA VAL A 501 61.46 -3.91 9.02
C VAL A 501 60.70 -4.62 7.90
N THR A 502 61.48 -4.98 6.89
CA THR A 502 61.19 -5.81 5.74
C THR A 502 60.68 -7.20 6.14
N GLN A 503 59.64 -7.69 5.47
CA GLN A 503 59.35 -9.13 5.40
C GLN A 503 60.50 -9.87 4.72
N PRO A 504 60.64 -11.19 4.99
CA PRO A 504 60.33 -12.12 3.91
C PRO A 504 59.52 -13.34 4.35
N SER A 505 58.41 -13.55 3.63
CA SER A 505 57.99 -14.82 3.00
C SER A 505 58.46 -16.15 3.57
N VAL A 506 57.52 -16.97 4.08
CA VAL A 506 57.48 -18.44 3.86
C VAL A 506 56.06 -18.95 4.08
N THR A 507 55.50 -19.66 3.08
CA THR A 507 54.82 -20.98 3.18
C THR A 507 54.13 -21.23 1.82
N LEU A 508 54.14 -22.40 1.19
CA LEU A 508 54.36 -23.79 1.60
C LEU A 508 54.72 -24.60 0.34
N ALA A 509 55.75 -25.43 0.41
CA ALA A 509 55.94 -26.54 -0.51
C ALA A 509 55.77 -27.85 0.27
N VAL A 510 54.69 -28.55 -0.08
CA VAL A 510 54.53 -30.00 -0.20
C VAL A 510 55.12 -30.90 0.90
N HIS A 511 54.17 -31.56 1.54
CA HIS A 511 54.29 -32.70 2.43
C HIS A 511 55.11 -33.85 1.81
N ASN A 512 56.14 -34.32 2.52
CA ASN A 512 56.56 -35.71 2.45
C ASN A 512 57.38 -36.10 3.68
N GLY A 513 56.91 -37.15 4.36
CA GLY A 513 57.80 -38.11 5.02
C GLY A 513 58.28 -37.79 6.44
N GLN A 514 57.82 -38.65 7.35
CA GLN A 514 58.61 -39.24 8.43
C GLN A 514 58.85 -38.46 9.74
N ARG A 515 58.04 -38.86 10.73
CA ARG A 515 58.46 -39.69 11.89
C ARG A 515 59.06 -38.98 13.12
N ILE A 516 58.57 -39.43 14.29
CA ILE A 516 59.16 -39.43 15.65
C ILE A 516 59.02 -38.07 16.37
N ASN A 517 58.39 -37.91 17.54
CA ASN A 517 57.77 -38.80 18.54
C ASN A 517 56.60 -38.04 19.19
#